data_AF-A0A962NXX8-F1
#
_entry.id   AF-A0A962NXX8-F1
#
_cell.length_a   1.000
_cell.length_b   1.000
_cell.length_c   1.000
_cell.angle_alpha   90.00
_cell.angle_beta   90.00
_cell.angle_gamma   90.00
#
_symmetry.space_group_name_H-M   'P 1'
#
loop_
_entity.id
_entity.type
_entity.pdbx_description
1 polymer ?
#
loop_
_entity_poly.entity_id
_entity_poly.type
_entity_poly.pdbx_seq_one_letter_code
_entity_poly.pdbx_strand_id
1 'polypeptide(L)'
;MSDNFKIPKTLDDPALILFFEADTVIVFVGVVAVFGLISFVVGLGLAYLVAKSFNKLKANGSKGMILQMAYWYFPSGWLSKSYPSSIREYVGR
;
A
#
# COMPACT_ATOMS: atom_id res chain seq x y z
N MET A 1 -22.53 -29.62 14.40
CA MET A 1 -21.24 -29.17 13.84
C MET A 1 -21.15 -27.66 13.99
N SER A 2 -20.42 -27.16 14.99
CA SER A 2 -20.00 -25.75 15.01
C SER A 2 -18.63 -25.68 14.35
N ASP A 3 -18.62 -25.63 13.03
CA ASP A 3 -17.36 -25.43 12.29
C ASP A 3 -16.77 -24.09 12.74
N ASN A 4 -15.56 -24.15 13.27
CA ASN A 4 -14.81 -23.00 13.77
C ASN A 4 -14.50 -22.04 12.61
N PHE A 5 -15.44 -21.16 12.28
CA PHE A 5 -15.20 -20.05 11.35
C PHE A 5 -14.27 -19.04 12.02
N LYS A 6 -12.96 -19.24 11.83
CA LYS A 6 -11.95 -18.25 12.20
C LYS A 6 -11.99 -17.11 11.19
N ILE A 7 -12.66 -16.02 11.55
CA ILE A 7 -12.64 -14.78 10.77
C ILE A 7 -11.22 -14.20 10.81
N PRO A 8 -10.57 -13.96 9.66
CA PRO A 8 -9.23 -13.38 9.62
C PRO A 8 -9.26 -11.94 10.15
N LYS A 9 -8.43 -11.66 11.17
CA LYS A 9 -8.35 -10.35 11.84
C LYS A 9 -7.48 -9.32 11.09
N THR A 10 -6.74 -9.77 10.09
CA THR A 10 -5.72 -8.97 9.39
C THR A 10 -6.22 -8.42 8.05
N LEU A 11 -7.54 -8.35 7.88
CA LEU A 11 -8.17 -7.90 6.62
C LEU A 11 -8.01 -6.38 6.44
N ASP A 12 -8.02 -5.64 7.54
CA ASP A 12 -7.86 -4.18 7.57
C ASP A 12 -6.41 -3.73 7.81
N ASP A 13 -5.47 -4.68 7.91
CA ASP A 13 -4.07 -4.35 8.12
C ASP A 13 -3.47 -3.70 6.86
N PRO A 14 -2.69 -2.61 7.01
CA PRO A 14 -2.07 -1.96 5.88
C PRO A 14 -1.10 -2.91 5.19
N ALA A 15 -1.06 -2.86 3.85
CA ALA A 15 -0.07 -3.61 3.10
C ALA A 15 1.35 -3.14 3.48
N LEU A 16 2.20 -4.10 3.84
CA LEU A 16 3.59 -3.86 4.19
C LEU A 16 4.51 -4.31 3.05
N ILE A 17 5.48 -3.48 2.72
CA ILE A 17 6.64 -3.85 1.90
C ILE A 17 7.82 -4.00 2.85
N LEU A 18 8.30 -5.23 3.02
CA LEU A 18 9.28 -5.63 4.04
C LEU A 18 8.76 -5.31 5.45
N PHE A 19 9.11 -4.15 6.00
CA PHE A 19 8.75 -3.68 7.34
C PHE A 19 8.06 -2.30 7.34
N PHE A 20 7.88 -1.71 6.15
CA PHE A 20 7.31 -0.37 6.00
C PHE A 20 5.97 -0.45 5.28
N GLU A 21 5.06 0.46 5.61
CA GLU A 21 3.78 0.56 4.91
C GLU A 21 3.98 0.89 3.43
N ALA A 22 3.29 0.15 2.56
CA ALA A 22 3.45 0.22 1.11
C ALA A 22 3.28 1.64 0.58
N ASP A 23 2.25 2.36 1.04
CA ASP A 23 2.02 3.77 0.70
C ASP A 23 3.25 4.65 0.97
N THR A 24 3.88 4.48 2.13
CA THR A 24 5.04 5.27 2.54
C THR A 24 6.26 4.96 1.67
N VAL A 25 6.45 3.69 1.32
CA VAL A 25 7.51 3.25 0.41
C VAL A 25 7.29 3.79 -0.99
N ILE A 26 6.05 3.74 -1.50
CA ILE A 26 5.70 4.26 -2.83
C ILE A 26 5.99 5.76 -2.91
N VAL A 27 5.62 6.54 -1.89
CA VAL A 27 5.93 7.97 -1.82
C VAL A 27 7.44 8.20 -1.81
N PHE A 28 8.16 7.50 -0.93
CA PHE A 28 9.61 7.65 -0.81
C PHE A 28 10.31 7.35 -2.14
N VAL A 29 10.03 6.19 -2.74
CA VAL A 29 10.63 5.75 -4.00
C VAL A 29 10.22 6.70 -5.14
N GLY A 30 8.97 7.14 -5.20
CA GLY A 30 8.51 8.08 -6.22
C GLY A 30 9.25 9.42 -6.16
N VAL A 31 9.45 9.97 -4.97
CA VAL A 31 10.22 11.22 -4.80
C VAL A 31 11.70 11.02 -5.16
N VAL A 32 12.32 9.91 -4.73
CA VAL A 32 13.70 9.60 -5.13
C VAL A 32 13.82 9.42 -6.65
N ALA A 33 12.86 8.76 -7.30
CA ALA A 33 12.89 8.55 -8.75
C ALA A 33 12.79 9.87 -9.53
N VAL A 34 11.98 10.82 -9.07
CA VAL A 34 11.81 12.12 -9.74
C VAL A 34 12.99 13.07 -9.47
N PHE A 35 13.38 13.25 -8.21
CA PHE A 35 14.39 14.24 -7.82
C PHE A 35 15.82 13.69 -7.78
N GLY A 36 15.97 12.37 -7.62
CA GLY A 36 17.27 11.71 -7.60
C GLY A 36 18.00 11.75 -8.94
N LEU A 37 17.26 11.92 -10.05
CA LEU A 37 17.83 12.15 -11.38
C LEU A 37 18.57 13.50 -11.47
N ILE A 38 18.16 14.51 -10.69
CA ILE A 38 18.80 15.82 -10.64
C ILE A 38 19.98 15.78 -9.66
N SER A 39 19.72 15.28 -8.45
CA SER A 39 20.75 15.06 -7.45
C SER A 39 20.28 14.00 -6.47
N PHE A 40 21.01 12.89 -6.40
CA PHE A 40 20.65 11.76 -5.54
C PHE A 40 20.58 12.16 -4.06
N VAL A 41 21.51 12.99 -3.60
CA VAL A 41 21.55 13.45 -2.19
C VAL A 41 20.35 14.34 -1.87
N VAL A 42 20.01 15.28 -2.76
CA VAL A 42 18.85 16.15 -2.59
C VAL A 42 17.55 15.34 -2.69
N GLY A 43 17.48 14.41 -3.63
CA GLY A 43 16.34 13.51 -3.80
C GLY A 43 16.08 12.65 -2.57
N LEU A 44 17.13 12.08 -1.95
CA LEU A 44 17.00 11.34 -0.69
C LEU A 44 16.52 12.23 0.47
N GLY A 45 17.10 13.44 0.61
CA GLY A 45 16.68 14.39 1.64
C GLY A 45 15.21 14.78 1.51
N LEU A 46 14.78 15.12 0.29
CA LEU A 46 13.38 15.44 -0.01
C LEU A 46 12.46 14.24 0.21
N ALA A 47 12.84 13.06 -0.27
CA ALA A 47 12.04 11.85 -0.11
C ALA A 47 11.79 11.52 1.37
N TYR A 48 12.81 11.67 2.22
CA TYR A 48 12.64 11.50 3.67
C TYR A 48 11.68 12.52 4.27
N LEU A 49 11.82 13.81 3.92
CA LEU A 49 10.95 14.87 4.43
C LEU A 49 9.49 14.67 3.99
N VAL A 50 9.26 14.33 2.72
CA VAL A 50 7.93 14.07 2.17
C VAL A 50 7.32 12.81 2.77
N ALA A 51 8.07 11.71 2.89
CA ALA A 51 7.56 10.49 3.53
C ALA A 51 7.20 10.72 5.00
N LYS A 52 8.00 11.53 5.72
CA LYS A 52 7.73 11.90 7.12
C LYS A 52 6.48 12.75 7.27
N SER A 53 6.31 13.77 6.42
CA SER A 53 5.11 14.61 6.44
C SER A 53 3.87 13.82 6.03
N PHE A 54 3.99 12.94 5.02
CA PHE A 54 2.93 12.04 4.59
C PHE A 54 2.48 11.10 5.70
N ASN A 55 3.41 10.46 6.43
CA ASN A 55 3.06 9.61 7.57
C ASN A 55 2.33 10.38 8.68
N LYS A 56 2.73 11.63 8.93
CA LYS A 56 2.07 12.48 9.92
C LYS A 56 0.63 12.82 9.52
N LEU A 57 0.38 13.07 8.23
CA LEU A 57 -0.96 13.33 7.71
C LEU A 57 -1.81 12.04 7.71
N LYS A 58 -1.20 10.91 7.34
CA LYS A 58 -1.85 9.61 7.30
C LYS A 58 -2.30 9.11 8.68
N ALA A 59 -1.61 9.51 9.75
CA ALA A 59 -2.01 9.15 11.12
C ALA A 59 -3.44 9.58 11.48
N ASN A 60 -3.98 10.63 10.83
CA ASN A 60 -5.34 11.12 11.02
C ASN A 60 -6.31 10.69 9.89
N GLY A 61 -5.84 9.95 8.88
CA GLY A 61 -6.58 9.64 7.65
C GLY A 61 -6.77 8.13 7.42
N SER A 62 -7.29 7.76 6.25
CA SER A 62 -7.45 6.34 5.90
C SER A 62 -6.09 5.70 5.60
N LYS A 63 -5.92 4.45 6.06
CA LYS A 63 -4.75 3.62 5.73
C LYS A 63 -4.88 3.13 4.28
N GLY A 64 -3.77 3.12 3.54
CA GLY A 64 -3.74 2.56 2.18
C GLY A 64 -4.36 3.44 1.09
N MET A 65 -4.49 4.75 1.33
CA MET A 65 -5.10 5.69 0.38
C MET A 65 -4.42 5.66 -1.00
N ILE A 66 -3.09 5.59 -1.05
CA ILE A 66 -2.37 5.60 -2.33
C ILE A 66 -2.64 4.31 -3.10
N LEU A 67 -2.60 3.17 -2.41
CA LEU A 67 -2.91 1.88 -3.02
C LEU A 67 -4.38 1.81 -3.49
N GLN A 68 -5.32 2.40 -2.75
CA GLN A 68 -6.72 2.52 -3.16
C GLN A 68 -6.89 3.40 -4.39
N MET A 69 -6.21 4.55 -4.46
CA MET A 69 -6.21 5.38 -5.66
C MET A 69 -5.61 4.59 -6.84
N ALA A 70 -4.47 3.93 -6.63
CA ALA A 70 -3.83 3.14 -7.66
C ALA A 70 -4.75 2.02 -8.16
N TYR A 71 -5.52 1.37 -7.29
CA TYR A 71 -6.49 0.35 -7.67
C TYR A 71 -7.54 0.85 -8.66
N TRP A 72 -8.00 2.10 -8.51
CA TRP A 72 -9.01 2.70 -9.40
C TRP A 72 -8.42 3.28 -10.69
N TYR A 73 -7.20 3.81 -10.64
CA TYR A 73 -6.58 4.48 -11.80
C TYR A 73 -5.68 3.57 -12.65
N PHE A 74 -5.20 2.46 -12.11
CA PHE A 74 -4.40 1.48 -12.86
C PHE A 74 -5.26 0.29 -13.31
N PRO A 75 -4.83 -0.45 -14.35
CA PRO A 75 -5.50 -1.65 -14.78
C PRO A 75 -5.66 -2.64 -13.62
N SER A 76 -6.88 -3.14 -13.40
CA SER A 76 -7.26 -3.92 -12.22
C SER A 76 -6.40 -5.16 -11.96
N GLY A 77 -5.86 -5.77 -13.02
CA GLY A 77 -5.02 -6.97 -12.93
C GLY A 77 -3.62 -6.78 -12.34
N TRP A 78 -3.14 -5.55 -12.14
CA TRP A 78 -1.78 -5.30 -11.60
C TRP A 78 -1.71 -5.32 -10.08
N LEU A 79 -2.77 -4.90 -9.40
CA LEU A 79 -2.74 -4.66 -7.95
C LEU A 79 -3.52 -5.70 -7.15
N SER A 80 -4.57 -6.29 -7.73
CA SER A 80 -5.37 -7.30 -7.06
C SER A 80 -5.82 -8.37 -8.04
N LYS A 81 -5.81 -9.63 -7.59
CA LYS A 81 -6.38 -10.73 -8.36
C LYS A 81 -7.88 -10.73 -8.15
N SER A 82 -8.64 -10.52 -9.22
CA SER A 82 -10.10 -10.71 -9.19
C SER A 82 -10.40 -12.20 -9.09
N TYR A 83 -11.09 -12.61 -8.02
CA TYR A 83 -11.60 -13.97 -7.89
C TYR A 83 -13.02 -14.05 -8.44
N PRO A 84 -13.39 -15.11 -9.19
CA PRO A 84 -14.73 -15.26 -9.73
C PRO A 84 -15.75 -15.45 -8.58
N SER A 85 -16.87 -14.74 -8.67
CA SER A 85 -17.90 -14.71 -7.63
C SER A 85 -18.64 -16.04 -7.42
N SER A 86 -18.45 -17.00 -8.33
CA SER A 86 -19.04 -18.35 -8.25
C SER A 86 -18.34 -19.26 -7.24
N ILE A 87 -17.10 -18.97 -6.85
CA ILE A 87 -16.33 -19.78 -5.90
C ILE A 87 -16.68 -19.32 -4.48
N ARG A 88 -17.26 -20.22 -3.68
CA ARG A 88 -17.64 -19.99 -2.27
C ARG A 88 -16.60 -20.50 -1.28
N GLU A 89 -15.52 -21.07 -1.78
CA GLU A 89 -14.41 -21.57 -0.98
C GLU A 89 -13.39 -20.45 -0.74
N TYR A 90 -12.82 -20.44 0.46
CA TYR A 90 -11.73 -19.53 0.77
C TYR A 90 -10.47 -19.99 0.03
N VAL A 91 -10.07 -19.26 -1.01
CA VAL A 91 -8.88 -19.59 -1.83
C VAL A 91 -7.58 -19.07 -1.20
N GLY A 92 -7.66 -18.35 -0.07
CA GLY A 92 -6.49 -17.80 0.60
C GLY A 92 -5.91 -16.56 -0.07
N ARG A 93 -4.91 -15.98 0.60
CA ARG A 93 -3.94 -15.04 0.05
C ARG A 93 -2.54 -15.51 0.43
#